data_AF-A0A096X824-F1
#
_entry.id   AF-A0A096X824-F1
#
_cell.length_a   1.000
_cell.length_b   1.000
_cell.length_c   1.000
_cell.angle_alpha   90.00
_cell.angle_beta   90.00
_cell.angle_gamma   90.00
#
_symmetry.space_group_name_H-M   'P 1'
#
loop_
_entity.id
_entity.type
_entity.pdbx_description
1 polymer ?
#
loop_
_entity_poly.entity_id
_entity_poly.type
_entity_poly.pdbx_seq_one_letter_code
_entity_poly.pdbx_strand_id
1 'polypeptide(L)' 'VFYDASRKLILKGVDGVIFVADSQVERMDANMESVDNLVVNLKSQGYDLMNIPYVMQYNKRDLP' A
#
# COMPACT_ATOMS: atom_id res chain seq x y z
N VAL A 1 8.40 -9.69 -8.10
CA VAL A 1 9.63 -10.19 -7.43
C VAL A 1 10.74 -9.13 -7.38
N PHE A 2 11.02 -8.38 -8.45
CA PHE A 2 11.84 -7.17 -8.34
C PHE A 2 10.98 -6.03 -7.76
N TYR A 3 11.30 -5.53 -6.56
CA TYR A 3 10.96 -4.21 -5.96
C TYR A 3 10.85 -4.24 -4.42
N ASP A 4 10.85 -5.42 -3.77
CA ASP A 4 10.66 -5.52 -2.31
C ASP A 4 11.74 -4.79 -1.49
N ALA A 5 13.00 -4.84 -1.92
CA ALA A 5 14.09 -4.12 -1.25
C ALA A 5 13.89 -2.60 -1.29
N SER A 6 13.43 -2.07 -2.43
CA SER A 6 13.12 -0.65 -2.59
C SER A 6 11.91 -0.24 -1.76
N ARG A 7 10.85 -1.07 -1.72
CA ARG A 7 9.64 -0.80 -0.92
C ARG A 7 9.92 -0.75 0.57
N LYS A 8 10.78 -1.64 1.08
CA LYS A 8 11.21 -1.58 2.49
C LYS A 8 11.96 -0.29 2.80
N LEU A 9 12.85 0.16 1.92
CA LEU A 9 13.61 1.39 2.17
C LEU A 9 12.72 2.63 2.24
N ILE A 10 11.67 2.70 1.41
CA ILE A 10 10.80 3.88 1.29
C ILE A 10 9.93 4.10 2.54
N LEU A 11 9.60 3.05 3.29
CA LEU A 11 8.73 3.14 4.47
C LEU A 11 9.46 3.53 5.77
N LYS A 12 10.80 3.66 5.73
CA LYS A 12 11.57 4.04 6.92
C LYS A 12 11.33 5.51 7.25
N GLY A 13 10.85 5.79 8.46
CA GLY A 13 10.53 7.15 8.90
C GLY A 13 9.25 7.70 8.30
N VAL A 14 8.32 6.83 7.89
CA VAL A 14 7.04 7.26 7.33
C VAL A 14 6.13 7.88 8.40
N ASP A 15 5.64 9.09 8.14
CA ASP A 15 4.67 9.78 9.01
C ASP A 15 3.21 9.55 8.57
N GLY A 16 2.99 9.04 7.36
CA GLY A 16 1.65 8.76 6.83
C GLY A 16 1.70 8.09 5.46
N VAL A 17 0.62 7.40 5.10
CA VAL A 17 0.53 6.61 3.86
C VAL A 17 -0.75 6.93 3.10
N ILE A 18 -0.64 7.12 1.79
CA ILE A 18 -1.77 7.11 0.86
C ILE A 18 -1.65 5.83 0.02
N PHE A 19 -2.64 4.94 0.13
CA PHE A 19 -2.73 3.77 -0.74
C PHE A 19 -3.59 4.09 -1.94
N VAL A 20 -3.02 3.96 -3.13
CA VAL A 20 -3.68 4.24 -4.40
C VAL A 20 -4.15 2.92 -5.01
N ALA A 21 -5.43 2.61 -4.83
CA ALA A 21 -6.07 1.42 -5.40
C ALA A 21 -6.48 1.67 -6.86
N ASP A 22 -6.26 0.69 -7.73
CA ASP A 22 -6.79 0.70 -9.10
C ASP A 22 -8.25 0.21 -9.08
N SER A 23 -9.19 0.99 -9.63
CA SER A 23 -10.63 0.66 -9.55
C SER A 23 -11.10 -0.40 -10.53
N GLN A 24 -10.23 -0.90 -11.43
CA GLN A 24 -10.57 -2.01 -12.32
C GLN A 24 -10.83 -3.29 -11.54
N VAL A 25 -11.87 -4.03 -11.90
CA VAL A 25 -12.25 -5.28 -11.23
C VAL A 25 -11.13 -6.30 -11.29
N GLU A 26 -10.43 -6.39 -12.41
CA GLU A 26 -9.30 -7.29 -12.65
C GLU A 26 -8.08 -6.97 -11.77
N ARG A 27 -8.06 -5.78 -11.15
CA ARG A 27 -6.98 -5.33 -10.26
C ARG A 27 -7.32 -5.49 -8.79
N MET A 28 -8.51 -5.99 -8.44
CA MET A 28 -8.90 -6.15 -7.03
C MET A 28 -7.95 -7.07 -6.26
N ASP A 29 -7.61 -8.23 -6.81
CA ASP A 29 -6.68 -9.18 -6.15
C ASP A 29 -5.29 -8.57 -5.95
N ALA A 30 -4.81 -7.83 -6.96
CA ALA A 30 -3.53 -7.12 -6.88
C ALA A 30 -3.55 -5.97 -5.84
N ASN A 31 -4.69 -5.28 -5.69
CA ASN A 31 -4.86 -4.28 -4.64
C ASN A 31 -4.78 -4.92 -3.25
N MET A 32 -5.48 -6.03 -3.03
CA MET A 32 -5.47 -6.77 -1.76
C MET A 32 -4.05 -7.25 -1.41
N GLU A 33 -3.38 -7.92 -2.35
CA GLU A 33 -2.00 -8.38 -2.16
C GLU A 33 -1.05 -7.21 -1.85
N SER A 34 -1.22 -6.06 -2.50
CA SER A 34 -0.39 -4.89 -2.26
C SER A 34 -0.67 -4.22 -0.91
N VAL A 35 -1.90 -4.24 -0.39
CA VAL A 35 -2.20 -3.76 0.97
C VAL A 35 -1.60 -4.69 2.01
N ASP A 36 -1.73 -6.00 1.83
CA ASP A 36 -1.13 -6.98 2.75
C ASP A 36 0.40 -6.83 2.79
N ASN A 37 1.02 -6.64 1.64
CA ASN A 37 2.47 -6.37 1.54
C ASN A 37 2.86 -5.05 2.26
N LEU A 38 2.06 -3.99 2.14
CA LEU A 38 2.25 -2.74 2.88
C LEU A 38 2.23 -3.00 4.39
N VAL A 39 1.23 -3.73 4.89
CA VAL A 39 1.10 -4.06 6.32
C VAL A 39 2.30 -4.87 6.81
N VAL A 40 2.73 -5.89 6.06
CA VAL A 40 3.92 -6.70 6.40
C VAL A 40 5.18 -5.85 6.44
N ASN A 41 5.37 -4.96 5.47
CA ASN A 41 6.56 -4.11 5.42
C ASN A 41 6.60 -3.08 6.55
N LEU A 42 5.48 -2.45 6.88
CA LEU A 42 5.37 -1.54 8.03
C LEU A 42 5.69 -2.26 9.34
N LYS A 43 5.08 -3.44 9.56
CA LYS A 43 5.34 -4.27 10.74
C LYS A 43 6.80 -4.66 10.86
N SER A 44 7.46 -5.01 9.74
CA SER A 44 8.89 -5.36 9.75
C SER A 44 9.81 -4.22 10.20
N GLN A 45 9.31 -2.98 10.20
CA GLN A 45 10.03 -1.77 10.60
C GLN A 45 9.54 -1.17 11.92
N GLY A 46 8.64 -1.86 12.63
CA GLY A 46 8.09 -1.42 13.91
C GLY A 46 6.93 -0.44 13.80
N TYR A 47 6.36 -0.25 12.61
CA TYR A 47 5.16 0.56 12.40
C TYR A 47 3.91 -0.31 12.31
N ASP A 48 2.77 0.27 12.69
CA ASP A 48 1.45 -0.33 12.47
C ASP A 48 0.63 0.62 11.60
N LEU A 49 0.03 0.08 10.54
CA LEU A 49 -0.83 0.85 9.62
C LEU A 49 -2.00 1.50 10.36
N MET A 50 -2.48 0.89 11.44
CA MET A 50 -3.59 1.43 12.26
C MET A 50 -3.18 2.62 13.13
N ASN A 51 -1.86 2.83 13.32
CA ASN A 51 -1.32 3.87 14.19
C ASN A 51 -0.68 5.04 13.43
N ILE A 52 -0.62 4.97 12.09
CA ILE A 52 -0.16 6.06 11.24
C ILE A 52 -1.33 6.64 10.44
N PRO A 53 -1.33 7.95 10.13
CA PRO A 53 -2.25 8.54 9.17
C PRO A 53 -2.31 7.73 7.87
N TYR A 54 -3.50 7.27 7.53
CA TYR A 54 -3.73 6.41 6.38
C TYR A 54 -4.92 6.90 5.55
N VAL A 55 -4.73 7.04 4.24
CA VAL A 55 -5.78 7.41 3.29
C VAL A 55 -5.86 6.37 2.17
N MET A 56 -7.08 5.97 1.84
CA MET A 56 -7.38 5.16 0.66
C MET A 56 -7.81 6.07 -0.49
N GLN A 57 -7.14 5.96 -1.63
CA GLN A 57 -7.52 6.62 -2.88
C GLN A 57 -7.96 5.56 -3.89
N TYR A 58 -9.23 5.57 -4.29
CA TYR A 58 -9.69 4.79 -5.43
C TYR A 58 -9.41 5.57 -6.72
N ASN A 59 -8.40 5.16 -7.46
CA ASN A 59 -7.98 5.77 -8.72
C ASN A 59 -8.63 5.09 -9.93
N LYS A 60 -8.60 5.76 -11.09
CA LYS A 60 -9.19 5.28 -12.35
C LYS A 60 -10.70 5.04 -12.31
N ARG A 61 -11.43 5.95 -11.65
CA ARG A 61 -12.90 5.91 -11.54
C ARG A 61 -13.63 6.20 -12.86
N ASP A 62 -12.89 6.69 -13.84
CA ASP A 62 -13.33 6.96 -15.21
C ASP A 62 -13.50 5.68 -16.06
N LEU A 63 -12.92 4.56 -15.61
CA LEU A 63 -13.03 3.29 -16.33
C LEU A 63 -14.44 2.69 -16.19
N PRO A 64 -14.94 2.05 -17.26
CA PRO A 64 -16.30 1.51 -17.33
C PRO A 64 -16.56 0.37 -16.33
#